data_AF-A0A946UNY4-F1
#
_entry.id   AF-A0A946UNY4-F1
#
_cell.length_a   1.000
_cell.length_b   1.000
_cell.length_c   1.000
_cell.angle_alpha   90.00
_cell.angle_beta   90.00
_cell.angle_gamma   90.00
#
_symmetry.space_group_name_H-M   'P 1'
#
loop_
_entity.id
_entity.type
_entity.pdbx_description
1 polymer ?
#
loop_
_entity_poly.entity_id
_entity_poly.type
_entity_poly.pdbx_seq_one_letter_code
_entity_poly.pdbx_strand_id
1 'polypeptide(L)'
;MKKGIVAILILLALVVVISPALVGRLAEKSVDEQLKWAADENNELKITSTKFDRGWFSSEGTHRIELGDSTAGDNLKQQLGFGPGDPTPAIIIDTRLDHGLIPVTSVSRPEGSLLPGLGRAASTISIESPNGEVTQLPGVIYSDVGLNGDLTSQYFLDAGSMNDMSWGAGNLKVTSDAYAKQIGVHGGFDSISMTSPDQNLYSVGNIEIASDMTVTEYGYAIGDIAFSIASVNIGSENSAITMGPITLDAATTINDGRISGTSKIDFAMAGVP
;
A
#
# COMPACT_ATOMS: atom_id res chain seq x y z
N MET A 1 9.83 -6.75 -19.97
CA MET A 1 10.08 -6.18 -18.62
C MET A 1 11.08 -7.07 -17.88
N LYS A 2 12.08 -6.52 -17.19
CA LYS A 2 12.98 -7.34 -16.36
C LYS A 2 12.14 -7.97 -15.24
N LYS A 3 12.21 -9.30 -15.12
CA LYS A 3 11.25 -10.13 -14.38
C LYS A 3 11.15 -9.83 -12.87
N GLY A 4 12.13 -9.15 -12.28
CA GLY A 4 12.12 -8.71 -10.87
C GLY A 4 11.35 -7.41 -10.59
N ILE A 5 10.86 -6.71 -11.62
CA ILE A 5 10.13 -5.43 -11.50
C ILE A 5 8.80 -5.60 -10.74
N VAL A 6 8.08 -6.70 -11.00
CA VAL A 6 6.74 -6.92 -10.42
C VAL A 6 6.81 -7.14 -8.90
N ALA A 7 7.80 -7.90 -8.41
CA ALA A 7 8.00 -8.13 -6.99
C ALA A 7 8.38 -6.84 -6.23
N ILE A 8 9.27 -6.03 -6.83
CA ILE A 8 9.62 -4.72 -6.28
C ILE A 8 8.39 -3.82 -6.27
N LEU A 9 7.56 -3.84 -7.32
CA LEU A 9 6.35 -3.01 -7.40
C LEU A 9 5.25 -3.45 -6.43
N ILE A 10 5.10 -4.75 -6.14
CA ILE A 10 4.17 -5.24 -5.10
C ILE A 10 4.66 -4.80 -3.72
N LEU A 11 5.96 -4.92 -3.45
CA LEU A 11 6.55 -4.47 -2.18
C LEU A 11 6.48 -2.94 -2.05
N LEU A 12 6.62 -2.20 -3.15
CA LEU A 12 6.50 -0.75 -3.17
C LEU A 12 5.06 -0.29 -3.03
N ALA A 13 4.10 -0.97 -3.68
CA ALA A 13 2.67 -0.77 -3.46
C ALA A 13 2.31 -1.00 -1.98
N LEU A 14 2.91 -2.01 -1.36
CA LEU A 14 2.77 -2.27 0.07
C LEU A 14 3.31 -1.14 0.94
N VAL A 15 4.52 -0.65 0.66
CA VAL A 15 5.12 0.49 1.36
C VAL A 15 4.26 1.76 1.19
N VAL A 16 3.72 2.01 0.00
CA VAL A 16 2.82 3.14 -0.27
C VAL A 16 1.52 3.02 0.53
N VAL A 17 0.92 1.83 0.61
CA VAL A 17 -0.30 1.58 1.39
C VAL A 17 -0.04 1.70 2.91
N ILE A 18 1.18 1.43 3.37
CA ILE A 18 1.65 1.57 4.77
C ILE A 18 2.18 2.98 5.07
N SER A 19 2.33 3.83 4.06
CA SER A 19 2.75 5.23 4.19
C SER A 19 1.69 6.26 4.66
N PRO A 20 0.57 5.92 5.34
CA PRO A 20 -0.22 6.94 6.04
C PRO A 20 0.56 7.71 7.12
N ALA A 21 1.68 7.16 7.64
CA ALA A 21 2.44 7.73 8.76
C ALA A 21 3.33 8.95 8.44
N LEU A 22 4.00 9.01 7.28
CA LEU A 22 4.75 10.22 6.86
C LEU A 22 3.82 11.38 6.47
N VAL A 23 2.56 11.02 6.25
CA VAL A 23 1.38 11.78 5.84
C VAL A 23 0.79 12.82 6.78
N GLY A 24 1.30 12.99 8.00
CA GLY A 24 0.58 13.69 9.08
C GLY A 24 0.13 15.13 8.78
N ARG A 25 0.60 15.76 7.69
CA ARG A 25 0.11 17.06 7.19
C ARG A 25 -1.12 16.98 6.26
N LEU A 26 -1.55 15.79 5.81
CA LEU A 26 -2.61 15.58 4.80
C LEU A 26 -4.05 15.63 5.35
N ALA A 27 -4.25 15.69 6.66
CA ALA A 27 -5.51 15.27 7.27
C ALA A 27 -6.64 16.33 7.34
N GLU A 28 -6.68 17.38 6.50
CA GLU A 28 -7.67 18.45 6.71
C GLU A 28 -8.57 18.90 5.54
N LYS A 29 -8.41 18.44 4.30
CA LYS A 29 -9.28 18.94 3.20
C LYS A 29 -9.57 17.94 2.11
N SER A 30 -10.81 17.93 1.62
CA SER A 30 -11.43 17.03 0.62
C SER A 30 -10.51 16.29 -0.37
N VAL A 31 -10.91 15.07 -0.78
CA VAL A 31 -10.14 14.15 -1.66
C VAL A 31 -9.53 14.82 -2.90
N ASP A 32 -10.22 15.79 -3.53
CA ASP A 32 -9.70 16.52 -4.69
C ASP A 32 -8.64 17.59 -4.34
N GLU A 33 -8.72 18.21 -3.16
CA GLU A 33 -7.69 19.13 -2.63
C GLU A 33 -6.47 18.38 -2.08
N GLN A 34 -6.70 17.19 -1.49
CA GLN A 34 -5.66 16.26 -1.02
C GLN A 34 -4.77 15.74 -2.16
N LEU A 35 -5.37 15.35 -3.28
CA LEU A 35 -4.63 14.84 -4.45
C LEU A 35 -3.83 15.95 -5.15
N LYS A 36 -4.37 17.18 -5.17
CA LYS A 36 -3.67 18.35 -5.71
C LYS A 36 -2.49 18.77 -4.83
N TRP A 37 -2.66 18.78 -3.50
CA TRP A 37 -1.58 19.11 -2.56
C TRP A 37 -0.49 18.03 -2.52
N ALA A 38 -0.85 16.73 -2.60
CA ALA A 38 0.14 15.65 -2.70
C ALA A 38 0.95 15.71 -4.00
N ALA A 39 0.35 16.20 -5.10
CA ALA A 39 1.06 16.45 -6.36
C ALA A 39 1.86 17.76 -6.36
N ASP A 40 1.45 18.78 -5.61
CA ASP A 40 2.10 20.10 -5.55
C ASP A 40 3.32 20.11 -4.58
N GLU A 41 3.31 19.32 -3.50
CA GLU A 41 4.39 19.28 -2.50
C GLU A 41 5.38 18.11 -2.73
N ASN A 42 4.99 17.10 -3.51
CA ASN A 42 5.79 15.90 -3.75
C ASN A 42 6.21 15.80 -5.23
N ASN A 43 7.36 16.37 -5.58
CA ASN A 43 7.95 16.26 -6.93
C ASN A 43 8.24 14.81 -7.35
N GLU A 44 8.09 13.85 -6.44
CA GLU A 44 8.39 12.43 -6.65
C GLU A 44 7.21 11.63 -7.24
N LEU A 45 5.98 12.13 -7.18
CA LEU A 45 4.78 11.44 -7.67
C LEU A 45 3.84 12.42 -8.39
N LYS A 46 3.45 12.09 -9.62
CA LYS A 46 2.46 12.84 -10.39
C LYS A 46 1.15 12.07 -10.43
N ILE A 47 0.15 12.56 -9.73
CA ILE A 47 -1.17 11.92 -9.71
C ILE A 47 -2.09 12.61 -10.72
N THR A 48 -2.59 11.85 -11.70
CA THR A 48 -3.56 12.30 -12.68
C THR A 48 -4.85 11.50 -12.52
N SER A 49 -5.92 12.11 -12.00
CA SER A 49 -7.25 11.52 -12.03
C SER A 49 -7.83 11.69 -13.43
N THR A 50 -8.21 10.60 -14.12
CA THR A 50 -8.49 10.68 -15.55
C THR A 50 -9.96 10.86 -15.90
N LYS A 51 -10.92 10.42 -15.08
CA LYS A 51 -12.36 10.73 -15.25
C LYS A 51 -13.16 10.09 -14.11
N PHE A 52 -14.21 10.76 -13.63
CA PHE A 52 -15.28 10.12 -12.86
C PHE A 52 -16.55 10.10 -13.71
N ASP A 53 -17.07 8.91 -14.00
CA ASP A 53 -18.42 8.76 -14.56
C ASP A 53 -19.42 8.63 -13.40
N ARG A 54 -20.32 9.59 -13.28
CA ARG A 54 -21.22 9.74 -12.12
C ARG A 54 -22.62 9.29 -12.50
N GLY A 55 -23.05 8.19 -11.91
CA GLY A 55 -24.44 7.73 -11.89
C GLY A 55 -25.20 8.23 -10.66
N TRP A 56 -26.48 7.87 -10.58
CA TRP A 56 -27.37 8.30 -9.48
C TRP A 56 -27.02 7.66 -8.13
N PHE A 57 -26.51 6.43 -8.13
CA PHE A 57 -26.18 5.65 -6.91
C PHE A 57 -24.78 5.05 -6.95
N SER A 58 -24.03 5.28 -8.01
CA SER A 58 -22.68 4.79 -8.17
C SER A 58 -21.86 5.73 -9.02
N SER A 59 -20.58 5.83 -8.73
CA SER A 59 -19.59 6.53 -9.54
C SER A 59 -18.43 5.59 -9.84
N GLU A 60 -17.87 5.66 -11.04
CA GLU A 60 -16.67 4.94 -11.42
C GLU A 60 -15.57 5.94 -11.75
N GLY A 61 -14.36 5.72 -11.24
CA GLY A 61 -13.24 6.63 -11.42
C GLY A 61 -11.93 5.88 -11.59
N THR A 62 -11.05 6.43 -12.43
CA THR A 62 -9.70 5.91 -12.64
C THR A 62 -8.69 6.94 -12.18
N HIS A 63 -7.81 6.52 -11.26
CA HIS A 63 -6.64 7.29 -10.84
C HIS A 63 -5.40 6.71 -11.48
N ARG A 64 -4.58 7.56 -12.11
CA ARG A 64 -3.28 7.18 -12.69
C ARG A 64 -2.19 7.90 -11.91
N ILE A 65 -1.33 7.15 -11.23
CA ILE A 65 -0.22 7.66 -10.42
C ILE A 65 1.08 7.36 -11.17
N GLU A 66 1.75 8.41 -11.63
CA GLU A 66 3.04 8.33 -12.33
C GLU A 66 4.18 8.65 -11.35
N LEU A 67 5.34 8.04 -11.55
CA LEU A 67 6.55 8.49 -10.87
C LEU A 67 6.96 9.87 -11.41
N GLY A 68 7.06 10.86 -10.52
CA GLY A 68 7.48 12.21 -10.86
C GLY A 68 8.93 12.28 -11.35
N ASP A 69 9.28 13.41 -11.97
CA ASP A 69 10.63 13.70 -12.48
C ASP A 69 11.51 14.27 -11.36
N SER A 70 11.79 13.41 -10.38
CA SER A 70 12.67 13.69 -9.24
C SER A 70 13.86 12.74 -9.25
N THR A 71 14.92 13.08 -8.53
CA THR A 71 16.08 12.18 -8.36
C THR A 71 15.67 10.82 -7.78
N ALA A 72 14.73 10.78 -6.83
CA ALA A 72 14.22 9.53 -6.26
C ALA A 72 13.37 8.74 -7.27
N GLY A 73 12.49 9.42 -7.99
CA GLY A 73 11.70 8.86 -9.08
C GLY A 73 12.57 8.28 -10.20
N ASP A 74 13.63 8.98 -10.61
CA ASP A 74 14.56 8.53 -11.64
C ASP A 74 15.43 7.35 -11.18
N ASN A 75 15.87 7.36 -9.92
CA ASN A 75 16.58 6.23 -9.32
C ASN A 75 15.67 4.99 -9.25
N LEU A 76 14.41 5.16 -8.83
CA LEU A 76 13.44 4.09 -8.81
C LEU A 76 13.13 3.59 -10.22
N LYS A 77 12.97 4.50 -11.19
CA LYS A 77 12.77 4.13 -12.60
C LYS A 77 13.94 3.29 -13.11
N GLN A 78 15.18 3.69 -12.81
CA GLN A 78 16.39 2.96 -13.18
C GLN A 78 16.50 1.60 -12.50
N GLN A 79 16.16 1.50 -11.21
CA GLN A 79 16.13 0.22 -10.47
C GLN A 79 15.08 -0.73 -11.04
N LEU A 80 13.93 -0.20 -11.45
CA LEU A 80 12.89 -0.92 -12.19
C LEU A 80 13.27 -1.14 -13.66
N GLY A 81 14.50 -0.81 -14.08
CA GLY A 81 15.02 -1.14 -15.40
C GLY A 81 14.45 -0.28 -16.55
N PHE A 82 13.88 0.88 -16.25
CA PHE A 82 13.46 1.87 -17.25
C PHE A 82 14.67 2.71 -17.70
N GLY A 83 14.76 2.94 -19.02
CA GLY A 83 15.81 3.72 -19.65
C GLY A 83 15.48 5.21 -19.74
N PRO A 84 16.48 6.09 -19.96
CA PRO A 84 16.25 7.50 -20.23
C PRO A 84 15.39 7.69 -21.49
N GLY A 85 14.20 8.26 -21.35
CA GLY A 85 13.26 8.51 -22.45
C GLY A 85 12.15 7.46 -22.63
N ASP A 86 12.14 6.39 -21.82
CA ASP A 86 11.00 5.46 -21.77
C ASP A 86 9.76 6.18 -21.20
N PRO A 87 8.53 5.84 -21.64
CA PRO A 87 7.32 6.35 -21.02
C PRO A 87 7.26 6.00 -19.53
N THR A 88 6.87 6.97 -18.71
CA THR A 88 6.83 6.81 -17.26
C THR A 88 5.85 5.69 -16.87
N PRO A 89 6.29 4.69 -16.08
CA PRO A 89 5.37 3.68 -15.56
C PRO A 89 4.30 4.34 -14.69
N ALA A 90 3.08 3.82 -14.72
CA ALA A 90 1.99 4.33 -13.91
C ALA A 90 1.31 3.22 -13.11
N ILE A 91 0.90 3.54 -11.90
CA ILE A 91 -0.05 2.73 -11.13
C ILE A 91 -1.44 3.23 -11.47
N ILE A 92 -2.30 2.35 -11.95
CA ILE A 92 -3.70 2.63 -12.24
C ILE A 92 -4.53 2.06 -11.10
N ILE A 93 -5.39 2.88 -10.52
CA ILE A 93 -6.37 2.47 -9.51
C ILE A 93 -7.76 2.74 -10.09
N ASP A 94 -8.43 1.68 -10.48
CA ASP A 94 -9.83 1.74 -10.90
C ASP A 94 -10.70 1.56 -9.67
N THR A 95 -11.63 2.49 -9.47
CA THR A 95 -12.47 2.55 -8.27
C THR A 95 -13.93 2.66 -8.68
N ARG A 96 -14.76 1.77 -8.14
CA ARG A 96 -16.21 1.88 -8.18
C ARG A 96 -16.73 2.24 -6.80
N LEU A 97 -17.31 3.43 -6.68
CA LEU A 97 -17.92 3.97 -5.47
C LEU A 97 -19.44 3.84 -5.57
N ASP A 98 -20.05 3.03 -4.71
CA ASP A 98 -21.50 3.04 -4.47
C ASP A 98 -21.83 4.05 -3.37
N HIS A 99 -22.78 4.96 -3.61
CA HIS A 99 -23.09 6.04 -2.68
C HIS A 99 -24.60 6.25 -2.51
N GLY A 100 -24.99 6.77 -1.34
CA GLY A 100 -26.39 7.00 -0.95
C GLY A 100 -26.63 6.55 0.49
N LEU A 101 -27.72 7.01 1.11
CA LEU A 101 -28.04 6.71 2.52
C LEU A 101 -28.06 5.21 2.86
N ILE A 102 -28.37 4.38 1.86
CA ILE A 102 -28.25 2.92 1.90
C ILE A 102 -27.59 2.51 0.58
N PRO A 103 -26.36 1.97 0.59
CA PRO A 103 -25.64 1.60 -0.64
C PRO A 103 -26.15 0.27 -1.22
N VAL A 104 -27.40 0.27 -1.70
CA VAL A 104 -28.14 -0.92 -2.17
C VAL A 104 -27.44 -1.68 -3.30
N THR A 105 -26.62 -1.00 -4.10
CA THR A 105 -25.87 -1.59 -5.21
C THR A 105 -24.60 -2.35 -4.78
N SER A 106 -24.21 -2.22 -3.51
CA SER A 106 -23.04 -2.92 -2.96
C SER A 106 -23.34 -4.37 -2.55
N VAL A 107 -24.62 -4.71 -2.27
CA VAL A 107 -25.05 -6.03 -1.76
C VAL A 107 -24.79 -7.17 -2.75
N SER A 108 -24.70 -6.87 -4.05
CA SER A 108 -24.44 -7.87 -5.08
C SER A 108 -22.97 -8.30 -5.19
N ARG A 109 -22.07 -7.74 -4.38
CA ARG A 109 -20.62 -7.99 -4.44
C ARG A 109 -20.11 -8.72 -3.18
N PRO A 110 -18.95 -9.41 -3.28
CA PRO A 110 -18.22 -9.88 -2.10
C PRO A 110 -18.00 -8.74 -1.11
N GLU A 111 -18.13 -9.06 0.17
CA GLU A 111 -18.15 -8.10 1.29
C GLU A 111 -19.29 -7.07 1.29
N GLY A 112 -20.24 -7.07 0.35
CA GLY A 112 -21.38 -6.13 0.25
C GLY A 112 -22.18 -5.91 1.55
N SER A 113 -22.67 -4.69 1.79
CA SER A 113 -23.28 -4.30 3.07
C SER A 113 -24.39 -3.27 2.89
N LEU A 114 -25.43 -3.38 3.73
CA LEU A 114 -26.52 -2.40 3.81
C LEU A 114 -26.34 -1.43 4.98
N LEU A 115 -25.21 -1.49 5.69
CA LEU A 115 -24.95 -0.58 6.80
C LEU A 115 -25.00 0.87 6.30
N PRO A 116 -25.68 1.78 7.01
CA PRO A 116 -25.69 3.20 6.66
C PRO A 116 -24.28 3.78 6.64
N GLY A 117 -23.93 4.49 5.57
CA GLY A 117 -22.63 5.11 5.37
C GLY A 117 -22.70 6.18 4.27
N LEU A 118 -21.65 7.00 4.12
CA LEU A 118 -21.59 8.01 3.05
C LEU A 118 -21.32 7.36 1.69
N GLY A 119 -20.59 6.25 1.68
CA GLY A 119 -20.33 5.49 0.47
C GLY A 119 -19.39 4.32 0.70
N ARG A 120 -19.33 3.45 -0.30
CA ARG A 120 -18.49 2.26 -0.29
C ARG A 120 -17.81 2.09 -1.63
N ALA A 121 -16.51 1.86 -1.62
CA ALA A 121 -15.72 1.70 -2.81
C ALA A 121 -15.13 0.29 -2.92
N ALA A 122 -15.04 -0.21 -4.14
CA ALA A 122 -14.21 -1.34 -4.49
C ALA A 122 -13.16 -0.86 -5.51
N SER A 123 -11.89 -1.10 -5.23
CA SER A 123 -10.79 -0.66 -6.08
C SER A 123 -9.88 -1.83 -6.48
N THR A 124 -9.42 -1.80 -7.71
CA THR A 124 -8.41 -2.72 -8.26
C THR A 124 -7.18 -1.95 -8.68
N ILE A 125 -6.00 -2.54 -8.51
CA ILE A 125 -4.72 -1.92 -8.85
C ILE A 125 -4.17 -2.59 -10.10
N SER A 126 -3.66 -1.79 -11.03
CA SER A 126 -2.92 -2.25 -12.21
C SER A 126 -1.63 -1.45 -12.37
N ILE A 127 -0.68 -2.01 -13.11
CA ILE A 127 0.55 -1.33 -13.48
C ILE A 127 0.56 -1.17 -14.99
N GLU A 128 0.69 0.07 -15.44
CA GLU A 128 0.99 0.40 -16.83
C GLU A 128 2.49 0.45 -17.00
N SER A 129 2.98 -0.43 -17.87
CA SER A 129 4.38 -0.46 -18.24
C SER A 129 4.67 0.53 -19.38
N PRO A 130 5.95 0.87 -19.65
CA PRO A 130 6.31 1.92 -20.61
C PRO A 130 5.83 1.69 -22.05
N ASN A 131 5.57 0.44 -22.45
CA ASN A 131 5.01 0.14 -23.77
C ASN A 131 3.48 0.38 -23.85
N GLY A 132 2.86 0.88 -22.76
CA GLY A 132 1.41 1.08 -22.62
C GLY A 132 0.64 -0.18 -22.23
N GLU A 133 1.32 -1.31 -21.98
CA GLU A 133 0.68 -2.55 -21.53
C GLU A 133 0.30 -2.44 -20.06
N VAL A 134 -0.99 -2.65 -19.77
CA VAL A 134 -1.56 -2.62 -18.43
C VAL A 134 -1.66 -4.05 -17.89
N THR A 135 -0.97 -4.31 -16.78
CA THR A 135 -1.02 -5.58 -16.06
C THR A 135 -1.77 -5.39 -14.75
N GLN A 136 -2.90 -6.08 -14.57
CA GLN A 136 -3.64 -6.04 -13.32
C GLN A 136 -2.85 -6.75 -12.21
N LEU A 137 -2.74 -6.09 -11.06
CA LEU A 137 -2.20 -6.70 -9.84
C LEU A 137 -3.30 -7.52 -9.15
N PRO A 138 -2.95 -8.64 -8.50
CA PRO A 138 -3.90 -9.43 -7.76
C PRO A 138 -4.45 -8.65 -6.55
N GLY A 139 -5.66 -9.01 -6.14
CA GLY A 139 -6.32 -8.45 -4.96
C GLY A 139 -7.27 -7.29 -5.24
N VAL A 140 -8.04 -6.93 -4.20
CA VAL A 140 -9.08 -5.91 -4.23
C VAL A 140 -9.03 -5.11 -2.94
N ILE A 141 -9.20 -3.78 -3.04
CA ILE A 141 -9.38 -2.91 -1.89
C ILE A 141 -10.86 -2.63 -1.73
N TYR A 142 -11.42 -2.93 -0.56
CA TYR A 142 -12.75 -2.48 -0.18
C TYR A 142 -12.62 -1.33 0.81
N SER A 143 -13.27 -0.21 0.51
CA SER A 143 -13.26 0.97 1.37
C SER A 143 -14.67 1.36 1.77
N ASP A 144 -14.87 1.62 3.05
CA ASP A 144 -16.12 2.07 3.64
C ASP A 144 -15.91 3.46 4.26
N VAL A 145 -16.78 4.41 3.93
CA VAL A 145 -16.80 5.76 4.51
C VAL A 145 -18.04 5.89 5.38
N GLY A 146 -17.84 5.99 6.69
CA GLY A 146 -18.93 6.16 7.65
C GLY A 146 -19.48 7.59 7.68
N LEU A 147 -20.62 7.76 8.36
CA LEU A 147 -21.35 9.04 8.42
C LEU A 147 -20.59 10.14 9.17
N ASN A 148 -19.69 9.75 10.06
CA ASN A 148 -18.79 10.62 10.82
C ASN A 148 -17.46 10.89 10.08
N GLY A 149 -17.31 10.41 8.84
CA GLY A 149 -16.11 10.62 8.04
C GLY A 149 -14.95 9.69 8.42
N ASP A 150 -15.20 8.66 9.24
CA ASP A 150 -14.28 7.55 9.41
C ASP A 150 -14.15 6.76 8.11
N LEU A 151 -12.95 6.28 7.84
CA LEU A 151 -12.60 5.50 6.67
C LEU A 151 -12.05 4.16 7.15
N THR A 152 -12.61 3.07 6.65
CA THR A 152 -11.98 1.75 6.76
C THR A 152 -11.68 1.26 5.36
N SER A 153 -10.43 1.00 5.03
CA SER A 153 -10.02 0.37 3.77
C SER A 153 -9.35 -0.96 4.07
N GLN A 154 -9.70 -2.01 3.32
CA GLN A 154 -9.15 -3.33 3.51
C GLN A 154 -8.75 -3.92 2.17
N TYR A 155 -7.45 -4.17 2.01
CA TYR A 155 -6.90 -4.90 0.88
C TYR A 155 -6.94 -6.38 1.15
N PHE A 156 -7.52 -7.13 0.22
CA PHE A 156 -7.55 -8.59 0.23
C PHE A 156 -6.74 -9.11 -0.95
N LEU A 157 -5.85 -10.05 -0.66
CA LEU A 157 -5.04 -10.75 -1.64
C LEU A 157 -5.21 -12.24 -1.43
N ASP A 158 -5.77 -12.94 -2.40
CA ASP A 158 -5.77 -14.40 -2.41
C ASP A 158 -4.39 -14.92 -2.80
N ALA A 159 -4.00 -16.06 -2.21
CA ALA A 159 -2.78 -16.74 -2.58
C ALA A 159 -2.77 -17.08 -4.08
N GLY A 160 -1.63 -16.90 -4.72
CA GLY A 160 -1.53 -17.05 -6.16
C GLY A 160 -0.10 -17.08 -6.66
N SER A 161 0.01 -17.20 -7.98
CA SER A 161 1.29 -17.20 -8.67
C SER A 161 1.15 -16.61 -10.05
N MET A 162 2.19 -15.93 -10.51
CA MET A 162 2.30 -15.41 -11.86
C MET A 162 3.75 -15.58 -12.33
N ASN A 163 3.92 -16.38 -13.38
CA ASN A 163 5.24 -16.72 -13.94
C ASN A 163 6.15 -17.31 -12.86
N ASP A 164 7.32 -16.68 -12.64
CA ASP A 164 8.36 -17.11 -11.71
C ASP A 164 8.13 -16.55 -10.28
N MET A 165 6.95 -15.99 -9.99
CA MET A 165 6.58 -15.39 -8.71
C MET A 165 5.37 -16.08 -8.10
N SER A 166 5.36 -16.24 -6.78
CA SER A 166 4.19 -16.65 -6.00
C SER A 166 4.04 -15.79 -4.76
N TRP A 167 2.81 -15.71 -4.26
CA TRP A 167 2.47 -15.00 -3.04
C TRP A 167 1.45 -15.81 -2.26
N GLY A 168 1.54 -15.74 -0.94
CA GLY A 168 0.52 -16.26 -0.04
C GLY A 168 -0.65 -15.30 0.09
N ALA A 169 -1.65 -15.69 0.88
CA ALA A 169 -2.79 -14.83 1.11
C ALA A 169 -2.36 -13.60 1.93
N GLY A 170 -3.12 -12.52 1.82
CA GLY A 170 -2.84 -11.29 2.53
C GLY A 170 -4.11 -10.52 2.83
N ASN A 171 -4.08 -9.84 3.96
CA ASN A 171 -5.12 -8.92 4.38
C ASN A 171 -4.46 -7.73 5.04
N LEU A 172 -4.71 -6.53 4.54
CA LEU A 172 -4.21 -5.30 5.14
C LEU A 172 -5.36 -4.33 5.35
N LYS A 173 -5.67 -4.03 6.60
CA LYS A 173 -6.69 -3.09 7.02
C LYS A 173 -6.06 -1.77 7.41
N VAL A 174 -6.55 -0.68 6.82
CA VAL A 174 -6.23 0.69 7.18
C VAL A 174 -7.50 1.36 7.69
N THR A 175 -7.44 1.93 8.88
CA THR A 175 -8.53 2.72 9.48
C THR A 175 -8.08 4.15 9.68
N SER A 176 -8.99 5.10 9.50
CA SER A 176 -8.78 6.50 9.82
C SER A 176 -10.03 7.06 10.48
N ASP A 177 -9.87 7.73 11.60
CA ASP A 177 -10.91 8.52 12.26
C ASP A 177 -10.45 9.98 12.29
N ALA A 178 -11.07 10.80 11.45
CA ALA A 178 -10.73 12.22 11.34
C ALA A 178 -11.04 13.01 12.63
N TYR A 179 -12.04 12.60 13.40
CA TYR A 179 -12.44 13.28 14.64
C TYR A 179 -11.50 12.90 15.79
N ALA A 180 -11.25 11.61 15.97
CA ALA A 180 -10.29 11.11 16.97
C ALA A 180 -8.83 11.36 16.58
N LYS A 181 -8.59 11.77 15.32
CA LYS A 181 -7.26 11.92 14.71
C LYS A 181 -6.46 10.62 14.76
N GLN A 182 -7.12 9.48 14.62
CA GLN A 182 -6.50 8.16 14.72
C GLN A 182 -6.29 7.53 13.35
N ILE A 183 -5.17 6.85 13.18
CA ILE A 183 -4.86 6.05 12.00
C ILE A 183 -4.41 4.68 12.49
N GLY A 184 -5.03 3.62 11.99
CA GLY A 184 -4.68 2.24 12.28
C GLY A 184 -4.23 1.53 11.00
N VAL A 185 -3.18 0.72 11.08
CA VAL A 185 -2.73 -0.15 9.99
C VAL A 185 -2.46 -1.54 10.57
N HIS A 186 -3.27 -2.51 10.18
CA HIS A 186 -3.25 -3.86 10.76
C HIS A 186 -3.37 -4.91 9.67
N GLY A 187 -2.49 -5.89 9.68
CA GLY A 187 -2.57 -7.01 8.76
C GLY A 187 -1.23 -7.54 8.33
N GLY A 188 -1.21 -8.23 7.21
CA GLY A 188 -0.02 -8.95 6.76
C GLY A 188 -0.23 -9.78 5.51
N PHE A 189 0.84 -10.47 5.14
CA PHE A 189 0.94 -11.34 3.98
C PHE A 189 1.65 -12.62 4.40
N ASP A 190 1.14 -13.77 3.99
CA ASP A 190 1.69 -15.07 4.38
C ASP A 190 3.10 -15.30 3.84
N SER A 191 3.35 -14.87 2.59
CA SER A 191 4.67 -14.95 1.96
C SER A 191 4.69 -14.27 0.60
N ILE A 192 5.89 -13.95 0.14
CA ILE A 192 6.18 -13.59 -1.25
C ILE A 192 7.42 -14.38 -1.67
N SER A 193 7.39 -15.01 -2.83
CA SER A 193 8.56 -15.70 -3.36
C SER A 193 8.75 -15.49 -4.86
N MET A 194 10.00 -15.52 -5.29
CA MET A 194 10.40 -15.39 -6.68
C MET A 194 11.56 -16.35 -6.96
N THR A 195 11.45 -17.08 -8.06
CA THR A 195 12.56 -17.87 -8.61
C THR A 195 13.23 -17.08 -9.73
N SER A 196 14.54 -16.89 -9.64
CA SER A 196 15.30 -16.22 -10.68
C SER A 196 15.62 -17.17 -11.85
N PRO A 197 16.03 -16.66 -13.03
CA PRO A 197 16.37 -17.49 -14.19
C PRO A 197 17.52 -18.50 -13.92
N ASP A 198 18.41 -18.20 -12.99
CA ASP A 198 19.49 -19.05 -12.49
C ASP A 198 19.05 -20.00 -11.36
N GLN A 199 17.73 -20.17 -11.17
CA GLN A 199 17.11 -21.07 -10.19
C GLN A 199 17.39 -20.75 -8.72
N ASN A 200 17.79 -19.52 -8.41
CA ASN A 200 17.84 -19.07 -7.02
C ASN A 200 16.44 -18.69 -6.54
N LEU A 201 16.10 -19.10 -5.33
CA LEU A 201 14.88 -18.72 -4.64
C LEU A 201 15.14 -17.48 -3.78
N TYR A 202 14.29 -16.48 -3.95
CA TYR A 202 14.16 -15.33 -3.07
C TYR A 202 12.79 -15.40 -2.44
N SER A 203 12.69 -15.61 -1.14
CA SER A 203 11.40 -15.67 -0.46
C SER A 203 11.40 -14.86 0.81
N VAL A 204 10.34 -14.10 1.01
CA VAL A 204 9.99 -13.49 2.29
C VAL A 204 8.83 -14.31 2.85
N GLY A 205 8.98 -14.78 4.09
CA GLY A 205 7.93 -15.48 4.84
C GLY A 205 6.87 -14.51 5.31
N ASN A 206 6.09 -14.92 6.31
CA ASN A 206 5.00 -14.10 6.84
C ASN A 206 5.49 -12.70 7.22
N ILE A 207 4.76 -11.69 6.75
CA ILE A 207 4.97 -10.27 7.02
C ILE A 207 3.75 -9.81 7.81
N GLU A 208 3.96 -9.21 8.97
CA GLU A 208 2.89 -8.63 9.77
C GLU A 208 3.22 -7.17 10.10
N ILE A 209 2.17 -6.36 10.10
CA ILE A 209 2.20 -4.97 10.54
C ILE A 209 1.00 -4.72 11.47
N ALA A 210 1.27 -4.08 12.59
CA ALA A 210 0.26 -3.54 13.47
C ALA A 210 0.72 -2.15 13.90
N SER A 211 -0.08 -1.14 13.62
CA SER A 211 0.21 0.22 14.01
C SER A 211 -1.06 0.94 14.39
N ASP A 212 -0.99 1.64 15.51
CA ASP A 212 -2.03 2.54 15.98
C ASP A 212 -1.38 3.89 16.27
N MET A 213 -1.79 4.90 15.52
CA MET A 213 -1.21 6.23 15.56
C MET A 213 -2.27 7.28 15.81
N THR A 214 -1.85 8.39 16.41
CA THR A 214 -2.63 9.60 16.57
C THR A 214 -1.90 10.75 15.89
N VAL A 215 -2.61 11.48 15.02
CA VAL A 215 -2.12 12.70 14.39
C VAL A 215 -2.13 13.83 15.41
N THR A 216 -0.95 14.37 15.69
CA THR A 216 -0.77 15.46 16.63
C THR A 216 -1.27 16.79 16.07
N GLU A 217 -1.44 17.79 16.94
CA GLU A 217 -1.73 19.18 16.55
C GLU A 217 -0.67 19.81 15.63
N TYR A 218 0.54 19.24 15.61
CA TYR A 218 1.67 19.71 14.80
C TYR A 218 1.70 19.09 13.39
N GLY A 219 0.75 18.20 13.06
CA GLY A 219 0.65 17.59 11.74
C GLY A 219 1.66 16.45 11.50
N TYR A 220 2.01 15.70 12.55
CA TYR A 220 2.72 14.41 12.43
C TYR A 220 2.06 13.36 13.31
N ALA A 221 2.18 12.10 12.92
CA ALA A 221 1.62 10.97 13.65
C ALA A 221 2.60 10.46 14.71
N ILE A 222 2.07 10.11 15.89
CA ILE A 222 2.78 9.41 16.96
C ILE A 222 1.99 8.18 17.37
N GLY A 223 2.64 7.18 17.95
CA GLY A 223 2.01 5.96 18.42
C GLY A 223 2.93 4.76 18.28
N ASP A 224 2.30 3.59 18.28
CA ASP A 224 2.99 2.31 18.27
C ASP A 224 3.02 1.73 16.86
N ILE A 225 4.16 1.10 16.53
CA ILE A 225 4.40 0.40 15.27
C ILE A 225 5.09 -0.91 15.64
N ALA A 226 4.43 -2.01 15.34
CA ALA A 226 5.00 -3.35 15.33
C ALA A 226 5.06 -3.85 13.89
N PHE A 227 6.22 -4.35 13.50
CA PHE A 227 6.46 -4.94 12.19
C PHE A 227 7.28 -6.19 12.35
N SER A 228 6.90 -7.26 11.67
CA SER A 228 7.68 -8.50 11.68
C SER A 228 7.75 -9.16 10.32
N ILE A 229 8.91 -9.77 10.05
CA ILE A 229 9.15 -10.69 8.95
C ILE A 229 9.62 -12.01 9.55
N ALA A 230 8.88 -13.07 9.30
CA ALA A 230 9.20 -14.41 9.83
C ALA A 230 10.55 -14.93 9.30
N SER A 231 10.81 -14.74 8.00
CA SER A 231 12.06 -15.14 7.39
C SER A 231 12.31 -14.43 6.06
N VAL A 232 13.58 -14.27 5.69
CA VAL A 232 14.04 -13.94 4.34
C VAL A 232 15.02 -15.02 3.92
N ASN A 233 14.69 -15.76 2.86
CA ASN A 233 15.54 -16.81 2.30
C ASN A 233 16.08 -16.34 0.95
N ILE A 234 17.39 -16.51 0.77
CA ILE A 234 18.10 -16.15 -0.46
C ILE A 234 19.06 -17.28 -0.81
N GLY A 235 18.90 -17.87 -1.99
CA GLY A 235 19.86 -18.81 -2.55
C GLY A 235 19.21 -19.99 -3.25
N SER A 236 20.03 -20.97 -3.63
CA SER A 236 19.55 -22.23 -4.22
C SER A 236 19.19 -23.24 -3.13
N GLU A 237 18.50 -24.33 -3.50
CA GLU A 237 18.17 -25.43 -2.58
C GLU A 237 19.36 -25.92 -1.74
N ASN A 238 20.58 -25.83 -2.28
CA ASN A 238 21.80 -26.37 -1.66
C ASN A 238 22.66 -25.31 -0.96
N SER A 239 22.31 -24.02 -1.04
CA SER A 239 23.12 -22.92 -0.48
C SER A 239 22.26 -21.70 -0.15
N ALA A 240 21.16 -21.92 0.58
CA ALA A 240 20.27 -20.86 1.03
C ALA A 240 20.81 -20.21 2.31
N ILE A 241 20.81 -18.88 2.33
CA ILE A 241 20.97 -18.07 3.54
C ILE A 241 19.56 -17.75 4.03
N THR A 242 19.33 -17.98 5.33
CA THR A 242 18.07 -17.63 5.98
C THR A 242 18.33 -16.56 7.04
N MET A 243 17.69 -15.41 6.86
CA MET A 243 17.58 -14.36 7.86
C MET A 243 16.20 -14.43 8.50
N GLY A 244 16.08 -14.15 9.79
CA GLY A 244 14.82 -14.04 10.49
C GLY A 244 14.70 -14.92 11.74
N PRO A 245 13.73 -14.62 12.62
CA PRO A 245 12.74 -13.55 12.49
C PRO A 245 13.39 -12.16 12.56
N ILE A 246 12.82 -11.19 11.86
CA ILE A 246 13.14 -9.78 11.96
C ILE A 246 11.93 -9.11 12.59
N THR A 247 12.10 -8.42 13.71
CA THR A 247 11.03 -7.66 14.36
C THR A 247 11.47 -6.23 14.59
N LEU A 248 10.55 -5.29 14.43
CA LEU A 248 10.68 -3.89 14.76
C LEU A 248 9.50 -3.53 15.66
N ASP A 249 9.81 -3.07 16.86
CA ASP A 249 8.86 -2.44 17.77
C ASP A 249 9.30 -0.99 17.96
N ALA A 250 8.44 -0.05 17.60
CA ALA A 250 8.65 1.37 17.82
C ALA A 250 7.44 1.96 18.54
N ALA A 251 7.71 2.83 19.51
CA ALA A 251 6.70 3.57 20.23
C ALA A 251 7.11 5.03 20.28
N THR A 252 6.18 5.93 19.97
CA THR A 252 6.41 7.38 20.01
C THR A 252 5.30 8.06 20.79
N THR A 253 5.68 9.03 21.62
CA THR A 253 4.78 9.81 22.48
C THR A 253 5.14 11.28 22.39
N ILE A 254 4.20 12.15 22.76
CA ILE A 254 4.44 13.58 22.91
C ILE A 254 4.03 14.01 24.31
N ASN A 255 4.92 14.73 24.99
CA ASN A 255 4.67 15.33 26.30
C ASN A 255 5.20 16.76 26.27
N ASP A 256 4.37 17.75 26.58
CA ASP A 256 4.72 19.18 26.58
C ASP A 256 5.41 19.65 25.28
N GLY A 257 4.91 19.19 24.13
CA GLY A 257 5.47 19.51 22.81
C GLY A 257 6.80 18.81 22.49
N ARG A 258 7.33 17.98 23.39
CA ARG A 258 8.53 17.19 23.16
C ARG A 258 8.18 15.77 22.74
N ILE A 259 8.66 15.37 21.56
CA ILE A 259 8.56 14.00 21.08
C ILE A 259 9.58 13.13 21.83
N SER A 260 9.13 11.98 22.32
CA SER A 260 9.97 10.94 22.87
C SER A 260 9.62 9.62 22.19
N GLY A 261 10.63 8.81 21.89
CA GLY A 261 10.39 7.53 21.24
C GLY A 261 11.43 6.49 21.60
N THR A 262 11.03 5.24 21.49
CA THR A 262 11.87 4.07 21.65
C THR A 262 11.68 3.18 20.44
N SER A 263 12.76 2.64 19.90
CA SER A 263 12.71 1.61 18.87
C SER A 263 13.61 0.44 19.25
N LYS A 264 13.14 -0.76 18.95
CA LYS A 264 13.87 -2.01 19.11
C LYS A 264 13.79 -2.77 17.80
N ILE A 265 14.94 -3.22 17.32
CA ILE A 265 15.04 -4.10 16.15
C ILE A 265 15.74 -5.37 16.61
N ASP A 266 15.05 -6.50 16.50
CA ASP A 266 15.65 -7.81 16.74
C ASP A 266 15.73 -8.57 15.41
N PHE A 267 16.86 -9.23 15.17
CA PHE A 267 16.99 -10.13 14.03
C PHE A 267 17.91 -11.31 14.36
N ALA A 268 17.62 -12.46 13.76
CA ALA A 268 18.50 -13.62 13.76
C ALA A 268 19.00 -13.92 12.35
N MET A 269 20.18 -14.55 12.25
CA MET A 269 20.76 -14.97 10.98
C MET A 269 21.37 -16.36 11.12
N ALA A 270 21.04 -17.25 10.19
CA ALA A 270 21.58 -18.61 10.13
C ALA A 270 22.23 -18.85 8.76
N GLY A 271 23.30 -19.65 8.73
CA GLY A 271 24.00 -20.00 7.49
C GLY A 271 25.03 -18.98 7.00
N VAL A 272 25.50 -18.08 7.88
CA VAL A 272 26.68 -17.24 7.61
C VAL A 272 27.93 -18.02 8.01
N PRO A 273 28.94 -18.18 7.13
CA PRO A 273 30.21 -18.82 7.49
C PRO A 273 30.98 -18.04 8.56
#